data_AF-A0AAJ1UU82-F1
#
_entry.id   AF-A0AAJ1UU82-F1
#
_cell.length_a   1.000
_cell.length_b   1.000
_cell.length_c   1.000
_cell.angle_alpha   90.00
_cell.angle_beta   90.00
_cell.angle_gamma   90.00
#
_symmetry.space_group_name_H-M   'P 1'
#
loop_
_entity.id
_entity.type
_entity.pdbx_description
1 polymer ?
#
loop_
_entity_poly.entity_id
_entity_poly.type
_entity_poly.pdbx_seq_one_letter_code
_entity_poly.pdbx_strand_id
1 'polypeptide(L)'
;MRYTCDELIEHPNPFKMNIDEATQKRFNAIKEIFTHHYNNNSIYQMYCNRHKIIPDDIKSHEDLLYIPLLPSDFFKALSTSGREGDIEKIASVPRDSIVAYFTTSGTTGTQTRYPFDKESIRRTTISNVQINRHIGEIHEDGYLLMLTPPPEESKTGLVQGMYRSVKPILNKDDQINFGVKNGKLDIENIIATLISTNYRPRHLFGPPFMYKEIAEGLIKKREELKLDEESKAFTSGGWKRVKGEVKREELNEMISKAFGIYKENIRDGLGLTDIFSWLLNALTIVNMFLHGCMSQSETQII
;
A
#
# COMPACT_ATOMS: atom_id res chain seq x y z
N MET A 1 5.02 14.80 -18.66
CA MET A 1 4.52 16.07 -18.09
C MET A 1 4.75 16.01 -16.59
N ARG A 2 5.37 17.04 -16.01
CA ARG A 2 5.59 17.15 -14.55
C ARG A 2 4.38 17.86 -13.93
N TYR A 3 3.86 17.32 -12.83
CA TYR A 3 2.78 17.90 -12.04
C TYR A 3 3.31 18.35 -10.69
N THR A 4 2.54 19.18 -9.98
CA THR A 4 2.85 19.59 -8.60
C THR A 4 2.97 18.37 -7.66
N CYS A 5 2.25 17.28 -7.93
CA CYS A 5 2.41 16.05 -7.15
C CYS A 5 3.82 15.42 -7.25
N ASP A 6 4.53 15.63 -8.37
CA ASP A 6 5.91 15.17 -8.53
C ASP A 6 6.83 15.89 -7.53
N GLU A 7 6.61 17.18 -7.27
CA GLU A 7 7.39 17.93 -6.26
C GLU A 7 7.18 17.40 -4.84
N LEU A 8 5.96 16.96 -4.52
CA LEU A 8 5.62 16.40 -3.20
C LEU A 8 6.31 15.05 -2.97
N ILE A 9 6.22 14.13 -3.93
CA ILE A 9 6.75 12.77 -3.78
C ILE A 9 8.28 12.71 -3.93
N GLU A 10 8.87 13.66 -4.66
CA GLU A 10 10.32 13.79 -4.84
C GLU A 10 10.98 14.62 -3.72
N HIS A 11 10.20 15.25 -2.83
CA HIS A 11 10.73 15.98 -1.69
C HIS A 11 11.55 15.04 -0.78
N PRO A 12 12.75 15.45 -0.30
CA PRO A 12 13.60 14.57 0.50
C PRO A 12 13.02 14.21 1.87
N ASN A 13 12.13 15.05 2.41
CA ASN A 13 11.47 14.83 3.70
C ASN A 13 9.98 15.21 3.59
N PRO A 14 9.17 14.46 2.83
CA PRO A 14 7.80 14.90 2.48
C PRO A 14 6.89 15.00 3.71
N PHE A 15 7.19 14.23 4.77
CA PHE A 15 6.43 14.22 6.02
C PHE A 15 6.88 15.27 7.05
N LYS A 16 7.91 16.08 6.75
CA LYS A 16 8.42 17.15 7.63
C LYS A 16 8.28 18.55 7.01
N MET A 17 7.56 18.67 5.90
CA MET A 17 7.29 19.94 5.25
C MET A 17 6.46 20.84 6.17
N ASN A 18 6.62 22.16 6.04
CA ASN A 18 5.74 23.11 6.71
C ASN A 18 4.27 22.82 6.32
N ILE A 19 3.36 22.88 7.30
CA ILE A 19 1.97 22.45 7.11
C ILE A 19 1.23 23.31 6.07
N ASP A 20 1.49 24.62 6.01
CA ASP A 20 0.84 25.53 5.08
C ASP A 20 1.37 25.30 3.66
N GLU A 21 2.69 25.14 3.52
CA GLU A 21 3.32 24.78 2.25
C GLU A 21 2.78 23.44 1.72
N ALA A 22 2.75 22.40 2.57
CA ALA A 22 2.25 21.08 2.21
C ALA A 22 0.77 21.14 1.82
N THR A 23 -0.02 21.94 2.52
CA THR A 23 -1.45 22.11 2.23
C THR A 23 -1.67 22.81 0.89
N GLN A 24 -0.91 23.88 0.60
CA GLN A 24 -0.99 24.57 -0.69
C GLN A 24 -0.54 23.67 -1.86
N LYS A 25 0.56 22.93 -1.70
CA LYS A 25 1.04 21.99 -2.73
C LYS A 25 0.04 20.85 -2.96
N ARG A 26 -0.58 20.31 -1.90
CA ARG A 26 -1.65 19.30 -2.02
C ARG A 26 -2.86 19.84 -2.77
N PHE A 27 -3.32 21.05 -2.44
CA PHE A 27 -4.41 21.69 -3.16
C PHE A 27 -4.10 21.84 -4.66
N ASN A 28 -2.94 22.39 -4.99
CA ASN A 28 -2.50 22.55 -6.39
C ASN A 28 -2.44 21.20 -7.12
N ALA A 29 -1.84 20.17 -6.49
CA ALA A 29 -1.75 18.84 -7.06
C ALA A 29 -3.12 18.20 -7.32
N ILE A 30 -4.07 18.33 -6.37
CA ILE A 30 -5.44 17.79 -6.52
C ILE A 30 -6.19 18.54 -7.64
N LYS A 31 -6.07 19.87 -7.70
CA LYS A 31 -6.69 20.67 -8.76
C LYS A 31 -6.13 20.32 -10.15
N GLU A 32 -4.81 20.18 -10.26
CA GLU A 32 -4.15 19.77 -11.52
C GLU A 32 -4.61 18.40 -11.99
N ILE A 33 -4.66 17.41 -11.09
CA ILE A 33 -5.07 16.05 -11.48
C ILE A 33 -6.56 15.99 -11.79
N PHE A 34 -7.40 16.75 -11.07
CA PHE A 34 -8.82 16.92 -11.41
C PHE A 34 -8.98 17.51 -12.82
N THR A 35 -8.25 18.58 -13.12
CA THR A 35 -8.24 19.22 -14.44
C THR A 35 -7.79 18.23 -15.53
N HIS A 36 -6.74 17.46 -15.26
CA HIS A 36 -6.26 16.44 -16.18
C HIS A 36 -7.34 15.39 -16.47
N HIS A 37 -7.97 14.82 -15.44
CA HIS A 37 -9.02 13.82 -15.62
C HIS A 37 -10.25 14.40 -16.32
N TYR A 38 -10.69 15.61 -15.95
CA TYR A 38 -11.82 16.29 -16.59
C TYR A 38 -11.58 16.51 -18.09
N ASN A 39 -10.36 16.91 -18.49
CA ASN A 39 -10.04 17.20 -19.89
C ASN A 39 -9.75 15.95 -20.74
N ASN A 40 -9.29 14.85 -20.13
CA ASN A 40 -8.79 13.68 -20.87
C ASN A 40 -9.62 12.41 -20.68
N ASN A 41 -10.67 12.43 -19.86
CA ASN A 41 -11.61 11.32 -19.70
C ASN A 41 -13.04 11.80 -19.94
N SER A 42 -13.59 11.51 -21.11
CA SER A 42 -14.93 11.95 -21.52
C SER A 42 -16.05 11.41 -20.62
N ILE A 43 -15.88 10.22 -20.05
CA ILE A 43 -16.86 9.62 -19.13
C ILE A 43 -16.88 10.41 -17.81
N TYR A 44 -15.70 10.72 -17.26
CA TYR A 44 -15.57 11.51 -16.04
C TYR A 44 -15.99 12.97 -16.28
N GLN A 45 -15.63 13.56 -17.43
CA GLN A 45 -16.12 14.88 -17.83
C GLN A 45 -17.64 14.95 -17.85
N MET A 46 -18.31 13.97 -18.47
CA MET A 46 -19.77 13.89 -18.49
C MET A 46 -20.33 13.76 -17.07
N TYR A 47 -19.69 12.98 -16.20
CA TYR A 47 -20.08 12.85 -14.80
C TYR A 47 -19.98 14.20 -14.08
N CYS A 48 -18.86 14.91 -14.20
CA CYS A 48 -18.67 16.25 -13.64
C CYS A 48 -19.71 17.26 -14.16
N ASN A 49 -19.99 17.26 -15.47
CA ASN A 49 -20.97 18.16 -16.07
C ASN A 49 -22.41 17.91 -15.56
N ARG A 50 -22.78 16.66 -15.26
CA ARG A 50 -24.08 16.35 -14.62
C ARG A 50 -24.17 16.89 -13.21
N HIS A 51 -23.04 16.90 -12.49
CA HIS A 51 -22.91 17.55 -11.18
C HIS A 51 -22.73 19.08 -11.28
N LYS A 52 -22.65 19.64 -12.50
CA LYS A 52 -22.45 21.07 -12.79
C LYS A 52 -21.15 21.63 -12.17
N ILE A 53 -20.09 20.83 -12.15
CA ILE A 53 -18.77 21.20 -11.65
C ILE A 53 -17.74 21.12 -12.77
N ILE A 54 -16.92 22.16 -12.90
CA ILE A 54 -15.76 22.24 -13.79
C ILE A 54 -14.48 22.61 -13.02
N PRO A 55 -13.27 22.39 -13.58
CA PRO A 55 -12.01 22.71 -12.91
C PRO A 55 -11.87 24.16 -12.41
N ASP A 56 -12.47 25.12 -13.10
CA ASP A 56 -12.41 26.54 -12.74
C ASP A 56 -13.23 26.89 -11.49
N ASP A 57 -14.16 26.01 -11.08
CA ASP A 57 -14.93 26.16 -9.84
C ASP A 57 -14.07 25.88 -8.60
N ILE A 58 -12.95 25.18 -8.74
CA ILE A 58 -12.07 24.79 -7.64
C ILE A 58 -11.06 25.90 -7.35
N LYS A 59 -11.33 26.76 -6.37
CA LYS A 59 -10.54 27.97 -6.07
C LYS A 59 -9.85 27.92 -4.72
N SER A 60 -10.39 27.16 -3.77
CA SER A 60 -9.80 26.94 -2.45
C SER A 60 -9.86 25.48 -2.00
N HIS A 61 -9.27 25.18 -0.85
CA HIS A 61 -9.21 23.83 -0.29
C HIS A 61 -10.61 23.28 0.01
N GLU A 62 -11.54 24.14 0.44
CA GLU A 62 -12.93 23.80 0.73
C GLU A 62 -13.67 23.32 -0.53
N ASP A 63 -13.33 23.89 -1.70
CA ASP A 63 -13.95 23.52 -2.98
C ASP A 63 -13.57 22.11 -3.43
N LEU A 64 -12.51 21.51 -2.87
CA LEU A 64 -12.12 20.12 -3.19
C LEU A 64 -13.25 19.13 -2.90
N LEU A 65 -14.13 19.44 -1.94
CA LEU A 65 -15.30 18.63 -1.61
C LEU A 65 -16.37 18.61 -2.72
N TYR A 66 -16.32 19.57 -3.65
CA TYR A 66 -17.22 19.61 -4.80
C TYR A 66 -16.76 18.70 -5.94
N ILE A 67 -15.52 18.22 -5.94
CA ILE A 67 -15.01 17.29 -6.95
C ILE A 67 -15.83 15.98 -6.87
N PRO A 68 -16.56 15.59 -7.93
CA PRO A 68 -17.37 14.38 -7.90
C PRO A 68 -16.52 13.13 -7.70
N LEU A 69 -16.81 12.39 -6.63
CA LEU A 69 -16.11 11.15 -6.27
C LEU A 69 -16.73 9.95 -6.99
N LEU A 70 -15.88 9.02 -7.42
CA LEU A 70 -16.35 7.71 -7.88
C LEU A 70 -16.72 6.85 -6.66
N PRO A 71 -17.84 6.10 -6.72
CA PRO A 71 -18.16 5.12 -5.68
C PRO A 71 -17.02 4.11 -5.49
N SER A 72 -16.77 3.70 -4.25
CA SER A 72 -15.66 2.79 -3.90
C SER A 72 -15.79 1.39 -4.52
N ASP A 73 -16.99 1.00 -4.94
CA ASP A 73 -17.29 -0.26 -5.61
C ASP A 73 -17.39 -0.14 -7.13
N PHE A 74 -17.20 1.06 -7.71
CA PHE A 74 -17.39 1.33 -9.14
C PHE A 74 -16.65 0.34 -10.05
N PHE A 75 -15.34 0.19 -9.86
CA PHE A 75 -14.51 -0.72 -10.66
C PHE A 75 -14.87 -2.19 -10.45
N LYS A 76 -15.24 -2.53 -9.21
CA LYS A 76 -15.67 -3.87 -8.85
C LYS A 76 -16.99 -4.22 -9.55
N ALA A 77 -17.95 -3.31 -9.55
CA ALA A 77 -19.24 -3.47 -10.22
C ALA A 77 -19.08 -3.69 -11.73
N LEU A 78 -18.16 -2.96 -12.38
CA LEU A 78 -17.80 -3.21 -13.79
C LEU A 78 -17.26 -4.63 -13.99
N SER A 79 -16.37 -5.08 -13.11
CA SER A 79 -15.79 -6.43 -13.19
C SER A 79 -16.85 -7.52 -13.02
N THR A 80 -17.69 -7.40 -11.99
CA THR A 80 -18.72 -8.41 -11.67
C THR A 80 -19.87 -8.45 -12.68
N SER A 81 -20.11 -7.35 -13.41
CA SER A 81 -21.12 -7.29 -14.47
C SER A 81 -20.59 -7.71 -15.87
N GLY A 82 -19.34 -8.19 -15.95
CA GLY A 82 -18.72 -8.57 -17.23
C GLY A 82 -18.31 -7.37 -18.10
N ARG A 83 -18.27 -6.16 -17.53
CA ARG A 83 -17.90 -4.90 -18.18
C ARG A 83 -16.49 -4.45 -17.84
N GLU A 84 -15.60 -5.37 -17.50
CA GLU A 84 -14.21 -5.06 -17.12
C GLU A 84 -13.47 -4.26 -18.20
N GLY A 85 -13.76 -4.51 -19.48
CA GLY A 85 -13.19 -3.74 -20.60
C GLY A 85 -13.56 -2.25 -20.60
N ASP A 86 -14.57 -1.83 -19.84
CA ASP A 86 -14.93 -0.43 -19.70
C ASP A 86 -13.98 0.32 -18.74
N ILE A 87 -13.20 -0.38 -17.93
CA ILE A 87 -12.19 0.24 -17.04
C ILE A 87 -11.12 0.97 -17.87
N GLU A 88 -10.72 0.42 -19.03
CA GLU A 88 -9.77 1.12 -19.92
C GLU A 88 -10.38 2.39 -20.53
N LYS A 89 -11.70 2.45 -20.70
CA LYS A 89 -12.39 3.62 -21.29
C LYS A 89 -12.44 4.82 -20.34
N ILE A 90 -12.20 4.60 -19.05
CA ILE A 90 -12.11 5.67 -18.04
C ILE A 90 -10.65 6.05 -17.74
N ALA A 91 -9.69 5.59 -18.54
CA ALA A 91 -8.33 6.10 -18.46
C ALA A 91 -8.28 7.55 -18.98
N SER A 92 -7.37 8.35 -18.42
CA SER A 92 -7.08 9.73 -18.87
C SER A 92 -5.84 9.83 -19.74
N VAL A 93 -5.42 8.68 -20.28
CA VAL A 93 -4.28 8.54 -21.19
C VAL A 93 -4.71 7.74 -22.41
N PRO A 94 -4.05 7.92 -23.56
CA PRO A 94 -4.24 7.07 -24.72
C PRO A 94 -4.04 5.58 -24.40
N ARG A 95 -4.80 4.70 -25.06
CA ARG A 95 -4.79 3.26 -24.78
C ARG A 95 -3.42 2.60 -25.02
N ASP A 96 -2.69 3.08 -26.04
CA ASP A 96 -1.34 2.63 -26.36
C ASP A 96 -0.28 3.04 -25.32
N SER A 97 -0.61 3.98 -24.42
CA SER A 97 0.24 4.38 -23.30
C SER A 97 0.12 3.45 -22.09
N ILE A 98 -0.84 2.53 -22.08
CA ILE A 98 -1.02 1.53 -21.02
C ILE A 98 0.06 0.44 -21.17
N VAL A 99 0.91 0.28 -20.16
CA VAL A 99 2.07 -0.63 -20.21
C VAL A 99 1.95 -1.82 -19.27
N ALA A 100 1.06 -1.75 -18.26
CA ALA A 100 0.88 -2.82 -17.31
C ALA A 100 -0.56 -2.91 -16.82
N TYR A 101 -0.87 -4.09 -16.27
CA TYR A 101 -2.12 -4.35 -15.61
C TYR A 101 -1.88 -5.08 -14.29
N PHE A 102 -2.51 -4.59 -13.23
CA PHE A 102 -2.45 -5.20 -11.91
C PHE A 102 -3.84 -5.59 -11.44
N THR A 103 -3.92 -6.66 -10.65
CA THR A 103 -5.19 -7.21 -10.21
C THR A 103 -5.38 -7.07 -8.71
N THR A 104 -6.64 -7.02 -8.27
CA THR A 104 -6.94 -7.29 -6.87
C THR A 104 -6.72 -8.77 -6.55
N SER A 105 -6.53 -9.10 -5.28
CA SER A 105 -6.36 -10.48 -4.84
C SER A 105 -7.63 -11.35 -4.98
N GLY A 106 -8.78 -10.77 -5.34
CA GLY A 106 -10.01 -11.51 -5.63
C GLY A 106 -10.71 -12.09 -4.41
N THR A 107 -10.75 -11.37 -3.28
CA THR A 107 -11.35 -11.86 -2.01
C THR A 107 -12.84 -12.22 -2.10
N THR A 108 -13.54 -11.85 -3.19
CA THR A 108 -14.95 -12.17 -3.46
C THR A 108 -15.16 -12.92 -4.78
N GLY A 109 -14.15 -13.62 -5.31
CA GLY A 109 -14.25 -14.47 -6.49
C GLY A 109 -13.93 -13.78 -7.83
N THR A 110 -14.36 -12.54 -8.02
CA THR A 110 -14.01 -11.73 -9.21
C THR A 110 -12.84 -10.81 -8.90
N GLN A 111 -11.73 -10.98 -9.62
CA GLN A 111 -10.63 -10.02 -9.62
C GLN A 111 -10.98 -8.82 -10.49
N THR A 112 -10.45 -7.65 -10.13
CA THR A 112 -10.54 -6.44 -10.96
C THR A 112 -9.16 -6.14 -11.50
N ARG A 113 -9.05 -5.96 -12.83
CA ARG A 113 -7.82 -5.61 -13.53
C ARG A 113 -7.77 -4.11 -13.81
N TYR A 114 -6.71 -3.47 -13.33
CA TYR A 114 -6.51 -2.03 -13.45
C TYR A 114 -5.39 -1.72 -14.46
N PRO A 115 -5.63 -0.86 -15.47
CA PRO A 115 -4.61 -0.40 -16.40
C PRO A 115 -3.71 0.66 -15.77
N PHE A 116 -2.41 0.58 -16.06
CA PHE A 116 -1.44 1.59 -15.65
C PHE A 116 -0.53 1.99 -16.81
N ASP A 117 -0.33 3.29 -16.98
CA ASP A 117 0.73 3.85 -17.80
C ASP A 117 2.06 3.90 -17.04
N LYS A 118 3.14 4.15 -17.78
CA LYS A 118 4.48 4.21 -17.21
C LYS A 118 4.61 5.28 -16.12
N GLU A 119 3.92 6.40 -16.29
CA GLU A 119 4.11 7.56 -15.43
C GLU A 119 3.32 7.44 -14.12
N SER A 120 2.12 6.84 -14.14
CA SER A 120 1.42 6.46 -12.90
C SER A 120 2.22 5.44 -12.09
N ILE A 121 2.84 4.44 -12.74
CA ILE A 121 3.70 3.45 -12.05
C ILE A 121 4.90 4.14 -11.41
N ARG A 122 5.57 5.06 -12.12
CA ARG A 122 6.72 5.78 -11.56
C ARG A 122 6.31 6.59 -10.32
N ARG A 123 5.24 7.40 -10.42
CA ARG A 123 4.78 8.25 -9.31
C ARG A 123 4.38 7.46 -8.07
N THR A 124 3.57 6.43 -8.26
CA THR A 124 3.14 5.55 -7.16
C THR A 124 4.33 4.80 -6.56
N THR A 125 5.30 4.37 -7.38
CA THR A 125 6.54 3.76 -6.88
C THR A 125 7.33 4.74 -6.01
N ILE A 126 7.57 5.97 -6.46
CA ILE A 126 8.30 6.99 -5.67
C ILE A 126 7.56 7.31 -4.37
N SER A 127 6.25 7.55 -4.45
CA SER A 127 5.42 7.80 -3.27
C SER A 127 5.50 6.65 -2.25
N ASN A 128 5.37 5.40 -2.72
CA ASN A 128 5.48 4.23 -1.87
C ASN A 128 6.90 4.03 -1.31
N VAL A 129 7.96 4.41 -2.03
CA VAL A 129 9.34 4.43 -1.49
C VAL A 129 9.40 5.38 -0.30
N GLN A 130 8.81 6.58 -0.40
CA GLN A 130 8.78 7.54 0.70
C GLN A 130 8.03 6.99 1.91
N ILE A 131 6.86 6.37 1.69
CA ILE A 131 6.07 5.71 2.74
C ILE A 131 6.88 4.62 3.43
N ASN A 132 7.51 3.72 2.67
CA ASN A 132 8.28 2.61 3.23
C ASN A 132 9.55 3.08 3.97
N ARG A 133 10.23 4.12 3.48
CA ARG A 133 11.41 4.68 4.16
C ARG A 133 11.05 5.39 5.46
N HIS A 134 10.03 6.25 5.44
CA HIS A 134 9.76 7.17 6.54
C HIS A 134 8.74 6.66 7.56
N ILE A 135 7.75 5.89 7.11
CA ILE A 135 6.68 5.36 7.96
C ILE A 135 6.89 3.86 8.20
N GLY A 136 7.33 3.13 7.17
CA GLY A 136 7.76 1.75 7.29
C GLY A 136 9.12 1.60 7.97
N GLU A 137 9.94 2.67 8.04
CA GLU A 137 11.30 2.63 8.59
C GLU A 137 12.13 1.47 8.01
N ILE A 138 11.97 1.23 6.69
CA ILE A 138 12.79 0.28 5.94
C ILE A 138 14.02 1.03 5.44
N HIS A 139 15.20 0.54 5.81
CA HIS A 139 16.50 1.15 5.50
C HIS A 139 17.43 0.17 4.76
N GLU A 140 18.50 0.70 4.17
CA GLU A 140 19.43 0.01 3.27
C GLU A 140 20.18 -1.19 3.88
N ASP A 141 20.30 -1.25 5.20
CA ASP A 141 20.89 -2.35 5.98
C ASP A 141 19.88 -3.46 6.33
N GLY A 142 18.60 -3.17 6.14
CA GLY A 142 17.48 -4.05 6.47
C GLY A 142 17.28 -5.22 5.52
N TYR A 143 16.28 -6.01 5.88
CA TYR A 143 15.84 -7.20 5.16
C TYR A 143 14.32 -7.26 5.13
N LEU A 144 13.75 -7.74 4.03
CA LEU A 144 12.31 -7.95 3.92
C LEU A 144 12.00 -9.37 3.42
N LEU A 145 11.33 -10.15 4.25
CA LEU A 145 10.68 -11.38 3.81
C LEU A 145 9.22 -11.08 3.44
N MET A 146 8.92 -11.15 2.14
CA MET A 146 7.56 -11.08 1.64
C MET A 146 6.89 -12.45 1.82
N LEU A 147 5.88 -12.55 2.67
CA LEU A 147 5.03 -13.73 2.88
C LEU A 147 4.01 -13.90 1.74
N THR A 148 4.48 -13.69 0.52
CA THR A 148 3.72 -13.71 -0.73
C THR A 148 4.55 -14.43 -1.80
N PRO A 149 3.96 -14.77 -2.95
CA PRO A 149 4.73 -15.21 -4.10
C PRO A 149 5.70 -14.11 -4.59
N PRO A 150 6.76 -14.48 -5.33
CA PRO A 150 7.58 -13.51 -6.04
C PRO A 150 6.77 -12.73 -7.09
N PRO A 151 7.20 -11.52 -7.48
CA PRO A 151 6.46 -10.66 -8.42
C PRO A 151 6.30 -11.30 -9.81
N GLU A 152 7.14 -12.24 -10.20
CA GLU A 152 7.01 -13.01 -11.45
C GLU A 152 5.80 -13.94 -11.43
N GLU A 153 5.40 -14.42 -10.24
CA GLU A 153 4.28 -15.36 -10.03
C GLU A 153 2.95 -14.67 -9.71
N SER A 154 2.93 -13.34 -9.50
CA SER A 154 1.74 -12.62 -9.02
C SER A 154 1.58 -11.24 -9.67
N LYS A 155 0.42 -11.00 -10.29
CA LYS A 155 0.01 -9.66 -10.79
C LYS A 155 -0.73 -8.81 -9.76
N THR A 156 -0.86 -9.29 -8.52
CA THR A 156 -1.66 -8.57 -7.53
C THR A 156 -1.02 -7.23 -7.16
N GLY A 157 -1.84 -6.19 -7.00
CA GLY A 157 -1.36 -4.84 -6.64
C GLY A 157 -0.55 -4.83 -5.34
N LEU A 158 -0.93 -5.65 -4.37
CA LEU A 158 -0.23 -5.81 -3.10
C LEU A 158 1.22 -6.30 -3.29
N VAL A 159 1.43 -7.36 -4.06
CA VAL A 159 2.77 -7.91 -4.30
C VAL A 159 3.59 -6.97 -5.17
N GLN A 160 2.98 -6.51 -6.26
CA GLN A 160 3.62 -5.69 -7.28
C GLN A 160 3.99 -4.30 -6.74
N GLY A 161 3.13 -3.67 -5.94
CA GLY A 161 3.36 -2.36 -5.34
C GLY A 161 4.41 -2.41 -4.24
N MET A 162 4.33 -3.38 -3.31
CA MET A 162 5.32 -3.52 -2.24
C MET A 162 6.70 -3.83 -2.82
N TYR A 163 6.82 -4.82 -3.71
CA TYR A 163 8.11 -5.18 -4.30
C TYR A 163 8.77 -3.99 -5.03
N ARG A 164 8.01 -3.26 -5.86
CA ARG A 164 8.53 -2.09 -6.59
C ARG A 164 8.97 -0.96 -5.67
N SER A 165 8.33 -0.80 -4.52
CA SER A 165 8.62 0.29 -3.59
C SER A 165 9.77 0.00 -2.64
N VAL A 166 10.03 -1.28 -2.33
CA VAL A 166 11.16 -1.65 -1.46
C VAL A 166 12.43 -1.99 -2.21
N LYS A 167 12.38 -2.44 -3.47
CA LYS A 167 13.60 -2.75 -4.26
C LYS A 167 14.56 -1.54 -4.42
N PRO A 168 14.10 -0.28 -4.57
CA PRO A 168 14.99 0.89 -4.57
C PRO A 168 15.62 1.21 -3.20
N ILE A 169 15.10 0.65 -2.10
CA ILE A 169 15.62 0.80 -0.74
C ILE A 169 16.59 -0.35 -0.43
N LEU A 170 16.10 -1.57 -0.62
CA LEU A 170 16.81 -2.84 -0.42
C LEU A 170 17.37 -3.31 -1.77
N ASN A 171 18.49 -2.70 -2.16
CA ASN A 171 19.00 -2.79 -3.53
C ASN A 171 19.90 -4.01 -3.78
N LYS A 172 20.26 -4.79 -2.76
CA LYS A 172 20.99 -6.06 -2.93
C LYS A 172 20.00 -7.21 -3.17
N ASP A 173 20.42 -8.20 -3.93
CA ASP A 173 19.52 -9.27 -4.39
C ASP A 173 19.08 -10.23 -3.28
N ASP A 174 19.86 -10.35 -2.22
CA ASP A 174 19.59 -11.21 -1.06
C ASP A 174 18.87 -10.49 0.10
N GLN A 175 18.48 -9.22 -0.08
CA GLN A 175 17.72 -8.46 0.94
C GLN A 175 16.20 -8.66 0.87
N ILE A 176 15.68 -9.16 -0.25
CA ILE A 176 14.24 -9.39 -0.44
C ILE A 176 14.03 -10.85 -0.83
N ASN A 177 13.40 -11.65 0.03
CA ASN A 177 12.99 -13.01 -0.31
C ASN A 177 11.47 -13.20 -0.18
N PHE A 178 11.02 -14.35 -0.66
CA PHE A 178 9.60 -14.70 -0.78
C PHE A 178 9.32 -16.00 -0.03
N GLY A 179 8.32 -15.98 0.84
CA GLY A 179 7.90 -17.12 1.66
C GLY A 179 6.98 -18.10 0.93
N VAL A 180 6.44 -17.71 -0.23
CA VAL A 180 5.59 -18.56 -1.06
C VAL A 180 6.28 -18.79 -2.41
N LYS A 181 6.37 -20.04 -2.83
CA LYS A 181 6.89 -20.43 -4.16
C LYS A 181 5.97 -21.46 -4.77
N ASN A 182 5.63 -21.31 -6.06
CA ASN A 182 4.72 -22.21 -6.75
C ASN A 182 3.38 -22.39 -6.01
N GLY A 183 2.87 -21.30 -5.41
CA GLY A 183 1.63 -21.29 -4.63
C GLY A 183 1.67 -22.03 -3.29
N LYS A 184 2.84 -22.49 -2.83
CA LYS A 184 3.01 -23.18 -1.55
C LYS A 184 3.85 -22.37 -0.58
N LEU A 185 3.39 -22.31 0.67
CA LEU A 185 4.14 -21.77 1.79
C LEU A 185 5.17 -22.80 2.25
N ASP A 186 6.42 -22.36 2.42
CA ASP A 186 7.51 -23.21 2.93
C ASP A 186 8.05 -22.62 4.24
N ILE A 187 7.51 -23.13 5.36
CA ILE A 187 7.85 -22.65 6.71
C ILE A 187 9.33 -22.93 7.05
N GLU A 188 9.88 -24.06 6.60
CA GLU A 188 11.28 -24.41 6.87
C GLU A 188 12.23 -23.48 6.15
N ASN A 189 11.97 -23.19 4.88
CA ASN A 189 12.74 -22.22 4.13
C ASN A 189 12.61 -20.80 4.73
N ILE A 190 11.42 -20.40 5.19
CA ILE A 190 11.22 -19.12 5.88
C ILE A 190 12.11 -19.01 7.11
N ILE A 191 12.09 -20.03 7.98
CA ILE A 191 12.91 -20.09 9.19
C ILE A 191 14.40 -20.02 8.84
N ALA A 192 14.86 -20.90 7.95
CA ALA A 192 16.26 -20.97 7.53
C ALA A 192 16.74 -19.63 6.93
N THR A 193 15.89 -18.97 6.15
CA THR A 193 16.19 -17.67 5.55
C THR A 193 16.32 -16.56 6.60
N LEU A 194 15.39 -16.51 7.56
CA LEU A 194 15.42 -15.50 8.63
C LEU A 194 16.59 -15.69 9.60
N ILE A 195 17.08 -16.92 9.75
CA ILE A 195 18.26 -17.25 10.57
C ILE A 195 19.57 -16.90 9.83
N SER A 196 19.67 -17.23 8.54
CA SER A 196 20.92 -17.14 7.78
C SER A 196 21.27 -15.75 7.28
N THR A 197 20.29 -14.85 7.13
CA THR A 197 20.52 -13.48 6.69
C THR A 197 21.32 -12.68 7.71
N ASN A 198 22.29 -11.88 7.25
CA ASN A 198 23.10 -10.97 8.07
C ASN A 198 22.52 -9.55 8.14
N TYR A 199 21.48 -9.26 7.36
CA TYR A 199 20.84 -7.95 7.29
C TYR A 199 19.90 -7.72 8.47
N ARG A 200 19.81 -6.47 8.93
CA ARG A 200 19.08 -6.09 10.14
C ARG A 200 18.54 -4.67 9.97
N PRO A 201 17.31 -4.39 10.44
CA PRO A 201 16.33 -5.31 11.01
C PRO A 201 15.67 -6.23 9.96
N ARG A 202 15.07 -7.33 10.41
CA ARG A 202 14.37 -8.32 9.57
C ARG A 202 12.86 -8.08 9.55
N HIS A 203 12.39 -7.32 8.58
CA HIS A 203 10.95 -7.06 8.39
C HIS A 203 10.23 -8.20 7.68
N LEU A 204 8.92 -8.28 7.93
CA LEU A 204 7.99 -9.19 7.27
C LEU A 204 6.89 -8.38 6.58
N PHE A 205 6.43 -8.82 5.39
CA PHE A 205 5.27 -8.23 4.72
C PHE A 205 4.37 -9.31 4.12
N GLY A 206 3.08 -9.25 4.37
CA GLY A 206 2.13 -10.14 3.68
C GLY A 206 0.72 -10.09 4.25
N PRO A 207 -0.18 -10.95 3.79
CA PRO A 207 -1.54 -10.96 4.28
C PRO A 207 -1.65 -11.64 5.67
N PRO A 208 -2.58 -11.21 6.54
CA PRO A 208 -2.82 -11.75 7.88
C PRO A 208 -2.92 -13.27 7.97
N PHE A 209 -3.55 -13.92 6.98
CA PHE A 209 -3.73 -15.37 6.98
C PHE A 209 -2.39 -16.13 6.84
N MET A 210 -1.39 -15.55 6.16
CA MET A 210 -0.05 -16.14 6.06
C MET A 210 0.69 -16.05 7.39
N TYR A 211 0.60 -14.89 8.07
CA TYR A 211 1.15 -14.74 9.42
C TYR A 211 0.57 -15.78 10.38
N LYS A 212 -0.76 -15.99 10.34
CA LYS A 212 -1.41 -17.01 11.16
C LYS A 212 -0.87 -18.41 10.87
N GLU A 213 -0.82 -18.80 9.59
CA GLU A 213 -0.37 -20.13 9.18
C GLU A 213 1.09 -20.40 9.61
N ILE A 214 1.98 -19.42 9.46
CA ILE A 214 3.38 -19.54 9.90
C ILE A 214 3.48 -19.59 11.42
N ALA A 215 2.76 -18.72 12.13
CA ALA A 215 2.77 -18.70 13.60
C ALA A 215 2.27 -20.03 14.19
N GLU A 216 1.19 -20.60 13.65
CA GLU A 216 0.70 -21.94 14.04
C GLU A 216 1.75 -23.03 13.75
N GLY A 217 2.44 -22.94 12.61
CA GLY A 217 3.52 -23.86 12.26
C GLY A 217 4.70 -23.81 13.24
N LEU A 218 5.15 -22.60 13.60
CA LEU A 218 6.21 -22.36 14.57
C LEU A 218 5.84 -22.89 15.96
N ILE A 219 4.64 -22.57 16.44
CA ILE A 219 4.13 -23.08 17.73
C ILE A 219 4.09 -24.61 17.74
N LYS A 220 3.60 -25.24 16.65
CA LYS A 220 3.55 -26.70 16.54
C LYS A 220 4.94 -27.34 16.57
N LYS A 221 5.93 -26.68 15.95
CA LYS A 221 7.34 -27.10 15.96
C LYS A 221 8.06 -26.77 17.28
N ARG A 222 7.43 -25.99 18.18
CA ARG A 222 8.04 -25.42 19.40
C ARG A 222 9.28 -24.59 19.07
N GLU A 223 9.24 -23.91 17.94
CA GLU A 223 10.26 -22.97 17.51
C GLU A 223 9.75 -21.55 17.73
N GLU A 224 10.62 -20.70 18.25
CA GLU A 224 10.37 -19.28 18.38
C GLU A 224 11.48 -18.54 17.64
N LEU A 225 11.10 -17.66 16.72
CA LEU A 225 12.05 -16.76 16.10
C LEU A 225 12.11 -15.50 16.95
N LYS A 226 13.32 -15.02 17.24
CA LYS A 226 13.53 -13.69 17.80
C LYS A 226 14.09 -12.79 16.71
N LEU A 227 13.19 -12.03 16.09
CA LEU A 227 13.58 -10.96 15.19
C LEU A 227 14.09 -9.75 15.99
N ASP A 228 14.62 -8.78 15.27
CA ASP A 228 15.32 -7.64 15.84
C ASP A 228 14.32 -6.64 16.43
N GLU A 229 14.70 -5.85 17.43
CA GLU A 229 13.76 -4.98 18.15
C GLU A 229 13.04 -3.99 17.22
N GLU A 230 13.73 -3.52 16.18
CA GLU A 230 13.23 -2.60 15.15
C GLU A 230 12.45 -3.31 14.01
N SER A 231 12.41 -4.64 14.02
CA SER A 231 11.71 -5.45 13.02
C SER A 231 10.22 -5.17 13.05
N LYS A 232 9.61 -5.17 11.87
CA LYS A 232 8.19 -4.84 11.69
C LYS A 232 7.49 -5.94 10.94
N ALA A 233 6.25 -6.21 11.33
CA ALA A 233 5.34 -7.08 10.60
C ALA A 233 4.28 -6.23 9.92
N PHE A 234 4.39 -6.08 8.61
CA PHE A 234 3.43 -5.37 7.79
C PHE A 234 2.35 -6.33 7.33
N THR A 235 1.11 -6.11 7.75
CA THR A 235 -0.06 -6.86 7.30
C THR A 235 -0.82 -6.03 6.26
N SER A 236 -1.33 -6.67 5.20
CA SER A 236 -2.23 -5.98 4.27
C SER A 236 -3.17 -6.94 3.53
N GLY A 237 -4.42 -6.51 3.34
CA GLY A 237 -5.45 -7.30 2.68
C GLY A 237 -5.75 -8.63 3.39
N GLY A 238 -6.41 -9.58 2.72
CA GLY A 238 -6.41 -11.00 3.14
C GLY A 238 -7.16 -11.39 4.43
N TRP A 239 -7.66 -10.45 5.24
CA TRP A 239 -8.40 -10.74 6.48
C TRP A 239 -9.55 -11.76 6.31
N LYS A 240 -10.30 -11.68 5.20
CA LYS A 240 -11.40 -12.63 4.89
C LYS A 240 -10.96 -14.10 4.70
N ARG A 241 -9.66 -14.34 4.50
CA ARG A 241 -9.08 -15.68 4.32
C ARG A 241 -8.49 -16.25 5.60
N VAL A 242 -8.47 -15.47 6.68
CA VAL A 242 -8.06 -15.95 8.00
C VAL A 242 -9.09 -16.98 8.44
N LYS A 243 -8.65 -18.23 8.61
CA LYS A 243 -9.53 -19.33 9.05
C LYS A 243 -9.73 -19.26 10.56
N GLY A 244 -10.98 -19.44 10.99
CA GLY A 244 -11.39 -19.24 12.38
C GLY A 244 -11.73 -17.78 12.65
N GLU A 245 -12.60 -17.53 13.63
CA GLU A 245 -12.92 -16.18 14.11
C GLU A 245 -11.73 -15.63 14.93
N VAL A 246 -10.63 -15.29 14.25
CA VAL A 246 -9.46 -14.70 14.89
C VAL A 246 -9.57 -13.19 14.84
N LYS A 247 -9.58 -12.57 16.02
CA LYS A 247 -9.56 -11.11 16.14
C LYS A 247 -8.18 -10.56 15.77
N ARG A 248 -8.12 -9.26 15.44
CA ARG A 248 -6.86 -8.62 15.06
C ARG A 248 -5.83 -8.70 16.18
N GLU A 249 -6.27 -8.46 17.41
CA GLU A 249 -5.46 -8.47 18.62
C GLU A 249 -4.87 -9.86 18.89
N GLU A 250 -5.67 -10.91 18.68
CA GLU A 250 -5.25 -12.31 18.81
C GLU A 250 -4.19 -12.66 17.76
N LEU A 251 -4.37 -12.23 16.51
CA LEU A 251 -3.35 -12.43 15.47
C LEU A 251 -2.06 -11.68 15.82
N ASN A 252 -2.15 -10.45 16.33
CA ASN A 252 -0.99 -9.68 16.75
C ASN A 252 -0.22 -10.38 17.88
N GLU A 253 -0.93 -11.05 18.80
CA GLU A 253 -0.30 -11.90 19.82
C GLU A 253 0.41 -13.11 19.24
N MET A 254 -0.20 -13.78 18.27
CA MET A 254 0.42 -14.91 17.58
C MET A 254 1.69 -14.47 16.84
N ILE A 255 1.64 -13.36 16.12
CA ILE A 255 2.80 -12.78 15.42
C ILE A 255 3.90 -12.43 16.43
N SER A 256 3.54 -11.77 17.53
CA SER A 256 4.52 -11.36 18.54
C SER A 256 5.22 -12.56 19.19
N LYS A 257 4.48 -13.61 19.54
CA LYS A 257 5.05 -14.84 20.11
C LYS A 257 5.91 -15.62 19.11
N ALA A 258 5.46 -15.72 17.86
CA ALA A 258 6.15 -16.53 16.85
C ALA A 258 7.44 -15.88 16.32
N PHE A 259 7.45 -14.55 16.19
CA PHE A 259 8.55 -13.80 15.58
C PHE A 259 9.33 -12.90 16.54
N GLY A 260 8.90 -12.78 17.80
CA GLY A 260 9.52 -11.88 18.77
C GLY A 260 9.36 -10.39 18.42
N ILE A 261 8.42 -10.06 17.52
CA ILE A 261 8.13 -8.68 17.11
C ILE A 261 7.21 -8.04 18.16
N TYR A 262 7.55 -6.81 18.58
CA TYR A 262 6.69 -6.03 19.47
C TYR A 262 5.34 -5.69 18.83
N LYS A 263 4.25 -5.72 19.59
CA LYS A 263 2.88 -5.52 19.05
C LYS A 263 2.75 -4.16 18.36
N GLU A 264 3.41 -3.14 18.88
CA GLU A 264 3.52 -1.78 18.34
C GLU A 264 4.24 -1.70 16.98
N ASN A 265 5.02 -2.73 16.62
CA ASN A 265 5.70 -2.87 15.34
C ASN A 265 4.93 -3.78 14.35
N ILE A 266 3.74 -4.25 14.74
CA ILE A 266 2.81 -4.91 13.83
C ILE A 266 1.88 -3.85 13.24
N ARG A 267 1.98 -3.63 11.93
CA ARG A 267 1.32 -2.52 11.22
C ARG A 267 0.39 -3.06 10.15
N ASP A 268 -0.91 -2.88 10.36
CA ASP A 268 -1.93 -3.16 9.34
C ASP A 268 -1.99 -1.99 8.35
N GLY A 269 -1.89 -2.32 7.07
CA GLY A 269 -1.93 -1.38 5.97
C GLY A 269 -3.10 -1.66 5.04
N LEU A 270 -3.81 -0.61 4.65
CA LEU A 270 -4.85 -0.70 3.62
C LEU A 270 -4.20 -0.57 2.24
N GLY A 271 -3.95 -1.70 1.59
CA GLY A 271 -3.47 -1.75 0.21
C GLY A 271 -4.63 -1.67 -0.78
N LEU A 272 -4.53 -0.76 -1.74
CA LEU A 272 -5.57 -0.48 -2.74
C LEU A 272 -4.96 -0.55 -4.14
N THR A 273 -5.50 -1.44 -4.97
CA THR A 273 -4.94 -1.71 -6.31
C THR A 273 -5.30 -0.61 -7.32
N ASP A 274 -6.46 0.03 -7.17
CA ASP A 274 -6.92 1.15 -8.01
C ASP A 274 -5.99 2.37 -7.90
N ILE A 275 -5.54 2.73 -6.71
CA ILE A 275 -4.55 3.81 -6.49
C ILE A 275 -3.10 3.32 -6.49
N PHE A 276 -2.89 2.00 -6.61
CA PHE A 276 -1.59 1.32 -6.60
C PHE A 276 -0.65 1.75 -5.46
N SER A 277 -1.24 1.92 -4.28
CA SER A 277 -0.59 2.44 -3.08
C SER A 277 -1.13 1.72 -1.85
N TRP A 278 -0.51 1.97 -0.70
CA TRP A 278 -0.97 1.46 0.58
C TRP A 278 -0.90 2.53 1.66
N LEU A 279 -1.91 2.55 2.51
CA LEU A 279 -1.98 3.43 3.66
C LEU A 279 -1.57 2.64 4.89
N LEU A 280 -0.41 2.99 5.45
CA LEU A 280 0.12 2.33 6.64
C LEU A 280 -0.38 3.02 7.90
N ASN A 281 -0.87 2.25 8.87
CA ASN A 281 -1.29 2.81 10.15
C ASN A 281 -0.10 3.45 10.90
N ALA A 282 -0.11 4.78 10.98
CA ALA A 282 0.92 5.59 11.62
C ALA A 282 0.59 5.97 13.08
N LEU A 283 -0.49 5.43 13.68
CA LEU A 283 -0.95 5.78 15.03
C LEU A 283 0.15 5.70 16.09
N THR A 284 1.09 4.75 15.97
CA THR A 284 2.20 4.63 16.92
C THR A 284 3.23 5.75 16.79
N ILE A 285 3.46 6.29 15.58
CA ILE A 285 4.38 7.43 15.34
C ILE A 285 3.78 8.69 15.94
N VAL A 286 2.49 8.93 15.71
CA VAL A 286 1.75 10.07 16.30
C VAL A 286 1.76 9.98 17.82
N ASN A 287 1.56 8.80 18.41
CA ASN A 287 1.63 8.64 19.85
C ASN A 287 3.04 8.91 20.43
N MET A 288 4.13 8.52 19.77
CA MET A 288 5.49 8.87 20.26
C MET A 288 5.75 10.38 20.26
N PHE A 289 5.25 11.11 19.25
CA PHE A 289 5.35 12.58 19.23
C PHE A 289 4.41 13.24 20.26
N LEU A 290 3.22 12.68 20.50
CA LEU A 290 2.26 13.21 21.46
C LEU A 290 2.58 12.87 22.92
N HIS A 291 3.33 11.81 23.23
CA HIS A 291 3.78 11.57 24.61
C HIS A 291 4.86 12.56 25.07
N GLY A 292 5.49 13.29 24.14
CA GLY A 292 6.31 14.47 24.46
C GLY A 292 5.51 15.77 24.59
N CYS A 293 4.24 15.79 24.21
CA CYS A 293 3.36 16.97 24.21
C CYS A 293 1.91 16.53 24.53
N MET A 294 1.58 16.38 25.81
CA MET A 294 0.23 16.00 26.24
C MET A 294 -0.86 16.93 25.66
N SER A 295 -1.89 16.35 25.05
CA SER A 295 -3.25 16.23 25.61
C SER A 295 -4.22 15.70 24.55
N GLN A 296 -5.15 14.87 24.99
CA GLN A 296 -6.16 14.21 24.17
C GLN A 296 -6.99 15.22 23.37
N SER A 297 -6.96 15.13 22.05
CA SER A 297 -8.10 15.50 21.22
C SER A 297 -8.05 14.77 19.88
N GLU A 298 -9.24 14.41 19.42
CA GLU A 298 -9.55 13.46 18.37
C GLU A 298 -8.94 13.87 17.02
N THR A 299 -8.30 12.92 16.32
CA THR A 299 -7.93 13.09 14.92
C THR A 299 -8.80 12.19 14.06
N GLN A 300 -9.90 12.75 13.54
CA GLN A 300 -10.55 12.23 12.34
C GLN A 300 -9.66 12.52 11.14
N ILE A 301 -9.30 11.48 10.39
CA ILE A 301 -8.55 11.58 9.13
C ILE A 301 -9.58 11.63 7.99
N ILE A 302 -9.52 12.70 7.19
CA ILE A 302 -10.11 12.79 5.84
C ILE A 302 -9.14 12.16 4.85
#